data_AF-A0A1B8S9Q1-F1
#
_entry.id   AF-A0A1B8S9Q1-F1
#
_cell.length_a   1.000
_cell.length_b   1.000
_cell.length_c   1.000
_cell.angle_alpha   90.00
_cell.angle_beta   90.00
_cell.angle_gamma   90.00
#
_symmetry.space_group_name_H-M   'P 1'
#
loop_
_entity.id
_entity.type
_entity.pdbx_description
1 polymer ?
#
loop_
_entity_poly.entity_id
_entity_poly.type
_entity_poly.pdbx_seq_one_letter_code
_entity_poly.pdbx_strand_id
1 'polypeptide(L)' 'MSMTGQAEPARLEHLQSGVRLSGLLPEPVTVLAVTQNGPDAVTVTFQGPGGELGQRLLYRA' A
#
# COMPACT_ATOMS: atom_id res chain seq x y z
N MET A 1 -0.86 -28.67 4.40
CA MET A 1 -0.49 -27.60 5.36
C MET A 1 -0.77 -26.28 4.68
N SER A 2 -1.94 -25.68 4.93
CA SER A 2 -2.32 -24.39 4.34
C SER A 2 -1.78 -23.28 5.24
N MET A 3 -0.72 -22.61 4.82
CA MET A 3 -0.31 -21.33 5.43
C MET A 3 -1.27 -20.24 4.92
N THR A 4 -2.44 -20.12 5.53
CA THR A 4 -3.18 -18.86 5.47
C THR A 4 -2.49 -17.91 6.44
N GLY A 5 -1.35 -17.34 6.03
CA GLY A 5 -0.81 -16.18 6.72
C GLY A 5 -1.83 -15.07 6.51
N GLN A 6 -2.63 -14.75 7.52
CA GLN A 6 -3.38 -13.50 7.50
C GLN A 6 -2.35 -12.40 7.27
N ALA A 7 -2.50 -11.66 6.17
CA ALA A 7 -1.65 -10.50 5.92
C ALA A 7 -1.89 -9.52 7.07
N GLU A 8 -0.88 -9.33 7.91
CA GLU A 8 -0.91 -8.33 8.97
C GLU A 8 -1.21 -6.96 8.34
N PRO A 9 -2.08 -6.14 8.94
CA PRO A 9 -2.35 -4.79 8.43
C PRO A 9 -1.03 -4.02 8.33
N ALA A 10 -0.72 -3.55 7.12
CA ALA A 10 0.50 -2.80 6.87
C ALA A 10 0.46 -1.50 7.69
N ARG A 11 1.46 -1.29 8.54
CA ARG A 11 1.68 0.00 9.19
C ARG A 11 2.17 1.02 8.17
N LEU A 12 1.77 2.28 8.33
CA LEU A 12 2.18 3.34 7.39
C LEU A 12 3.70 3.46 7.31
N GLU A 13 4.40 3.33 8.43
CA GLU A 13 5.87 3.38 8.52
C GLU A 13 6.60 2.25 7.78
N HIS A 14 5.90 1.19 7.35
CA HIS A 14 6.48 0.08 6.60
C HIS A 14 6.24 0.21 5.09
N LEU A 15 5.44 1.18 4.65
CA LEU A 15 5.19 1.41 3.24
C LEU A 15 6.43 1.98 2.56
N GLN A 16 6.85 1.31 1.50
CA GLN A 16 7.98 1.70 0.66
C GLN A 16 7.77 1.20 -0.77
N SER A 17 8.55 1.73 -1.70
CA SER A 17 8.53 1.28 -3.10
C SER A 17 8.82 -0.23 -3.20
N GLY A 18 8.16 -0.90 -4.14
CA GLY A 18 8.28 -2.33 -4.39
C GLY A 18 7.42 -3.23 -3.50
N VAL A 19 6.78 -2.70 -2.45
CA VAL A 19 5.86 -3.49 -1.62
C VAL A 19 4.55 -3.73 -2.36
N ARG A 20 4.04 -4.96 -2.26
CA ARG A 20 2.70 -5.31 -2.72
C ARG A 20 1.68 -5.02 -1.62
N LEU A 21 0.72 -4.15 -1.91
CA LEU A 21 -0.28 -3.68 -0.95
C LEU A 21 -1.67 -4.20 -1.34
N SER A 22 -2.35 -4.81 -0.38
CA SER A 22 -3.75 -5.24 -0.51
C SER A 22 -4.68 -4.25 0.20
N GLY A 23 -5.94 -4.16 -0.25
CA GLY A 23 -6.96 -3.33 0.40
C GLY A 23 -7.00 -1.86 -0.06
N LEU A 24 -6.08 -1.44 -0.93
CA LEU A 24 -6.18 -0.13 -1.59
C LEU A 24 -7.20 -0.17 -2.74
N LEU A 25 -7.16 -1.25 -3.52
CA LEU A 25 -8.11 -1.64 -4.57
C LEU A 25 -8.57 -3.09 -4.29
N PRO A 26 -9.61 -3.59 -4.98
CA PRO A 26 -10.02 -4.99 -4.87
C PRO A 26 -8.86 -5.96 -5.15
N GLU A 27 -8.07 -5.69 -6.18
CA GLU A 27 -6.83 -6.39 -6.48
C GLU A 27 -5.61 -5.74 -5.81
N PRO A 28 -4.58 -6.51 -5.44
CA PRO A 28 -3.36 -5.95 -4.87
C PRO A 28 -2.59 -5.08 -5.86
N VAL A 29 -2.02 -3.98 -5.36
CA VAL A 29 -1.24 -3.01 -6.13
C VAL A 29 0.24 -3.08 -5.76
N THR A 30 1.11 -2.57 -6.63
CA THR A 30 2.54 -2.36 -6.32
C THR A 30 2.76 -0.91 -5.94
N VAL A 31 3.35 -0.65 -4.77
CA VAL A 31 3.75 0.69 -4.36
C VAL A 31 4.95 1.13 -5.20
N LEU A 32 4.84 2.29 -5.83
CA LEU A 32 5.93 2.89 -6.62
C LEU A 32 6.66 3.97 -5.83
N ALA A 33 5.92 4.77 -5.05
CA ALA A 33 6.48 5.82 -4.22
C ALA A 33 5.59 6.07 -3.00
N VAL A 34 6.21 6.56 -1.92
CA VAL A 34 5.55 6.97 -0.69
C VAL A 34 6.06 8.36 -0.32
N THR A 35 5.14 9.30 -0.15
CA THR A 35 5.43 10.65 0.34
C THR A 35 4.85 10.81 1.73
N GLN A 36 5.69 11.17 2.70
CA GLN A 36 5.25 11.48 4.05
C GLN A 36 4.52 12.82 4.09
N ASN A 37 3.33 12.85 4.68
CA ASN A 37 2.52 14.05 4.90
C ASN A 37 2.33 14.28 6.42
N GLY A 38 3.44 14.44 7.13
CA GLY A 38 3.45 14.53 8.59
C GLY A 38 3.42 13.15 9.28
N PRO A 39 3.15 13.09 10.60
CA PRO A 39 3.32 11.87 11.39
C PRO A 39 2.23 10.80 11.18
N ASP A 40 1.08 11.21 10.65
CA ASP A 40 -0.14 10.38 10.64
C ASP A 40 -0.72 10.16 9.24
N ALA A 41 -0.03 10.63 8.19
CA ALA A 41 -0.53 10.50 6.84
C ALA A 41 0.58 10.29 5.81
N VAL A 42 0.29 9.48 4.79
CA VAL A 42 1.19 9.23 3.65
C VAL A 42 0.41 9.25 2.35
N THR A 43 1.00 9.82 1.30
CA THR A 43 0.51 9.63 -0.07
C THR A 43 1.25 8.46 -0.69
N VAL A 44 0.49 7.45 -1.12
CA VAL A 44 1.01 6.30 -1.87
C VAL A 44 0.75 6.52 -3.35
N THR A 45 1.80 6.44 -4.17
CA THR A 45 1.69 6.27 -5.63
C THR A 45 1.86 4.80 -5.95
N PHE A 46 0.96 4.23 -6.73
CA PHE A 46 0.92 2.79 -6.98
C PHE A 46 0.62 2.45 -8.44
N GLN A 47 0.97 1.23 -8.82
CA GLN A 47 0.58 0.59 -10.08
C GLN A 47 -0.36 -0.57 -9.78
N GLY A 48 -1.53 -0.59 -10.43
CA GLY A 48 -2.46 -1.71 -10.35
C GLY A 48 -2.11 -2.84 -11.34
N PRO A 49 -2.88 -3.94 -11.32
CA PRO A 49 -2.54 -5.16 -12.07
C PRO A 49 -2.60 -5.00 -13.60
N GLY A 50 -3.37 -4.05 -14.11
CA GLY A 50 -3.44 -3.71 -15.53
C GLY A 50 -2.36 -2.73 -15.98
N GLY A 51 -1.49 -2.31 -15.07
CA GLY A 51 -0.44 -1.33 -15.31
C GLY A 51 -0.87 0.13 -15.11
N GLU A 52 -2.12 0.36 -14.74
CA GLU A 52 -2.67 1.67 -14.42
C GLU A 52 -1.98 2.30 -13.20
N LEU A 53 -1.77 3.61 -13.28
CA LEU A 53 -1.16 4.37 -12.20
C LEU A 53 -2.23 5.10 -11.39
N GLY A 54 -2.02 5.17 -10.08
CA GLY A 54 -2.91 5.88 -9.17
C GLY A 54 -2.18 6.46 -7.97
N GLN A 55 -2.88 7.34 -7.24
CA GLN A 55 -2.42 7.88 -5.98
C GLN A 55 -3.53 7.84 -4.93
N ARG A 56 -3.17 7.64 -3.66
CA ARG A 56 -4.11 7.72 -2.54
C ARG A 56 -3.43 8.21 -1.27
N LEU A 57 -4.13 9.10 -0.56
CA LEU A 57 -3.79 9.53 0.79
C LEU A 57 -4.30 8.50 1.79
N LEU A 58 -3.41 8.01 2.65
CA LEU A 58 -3.70 7.09 3.74
C LEU A 58 -3.46 7.79 5.08
N TYR A 59 -4.25 7.42 6.07
CA TYR A 59 -4.14 7.91 7.44
C TYR A 59 -3.84 6.74 8.39
N ARG A 60 -3.16 7.05 9.49
CA ARG A 60 -3.00 6.12 10.62
C ARG A 60 -4.39 5.80 11.17
N ALA A 61 -4.63 4.52 11.48
CA ALA A 61 -5.83 4.07 12.20
C ALA A 61 -5.72 4.36 13.71
#